data_AF-A0A946WGW4-F1
#
_entry.id   AF-A0A946WGW4-F1
#
_cell.length_a   1.000
_cell.length_b   1.000
_cell.length_c   1.000
_cell.angle_alpha   90.00
_cell.angle_beta   90.00
_cell.angle_gamma   90.00
#
_symmetry.space_group_name_H-M   'P 1'
#
loop_
_entity.id
_entity.type
_entity.pdbx_description
1 polymer ?
#
loop_
_entity_poly.entity_id
_entity_poly.type
_entity_poly.pdbx_seq_one_letter_code
_entity_poly.pdbx_strand_id
1 'polypeptide(L)'
;YLITDTFEKITLYENKAKKASAVENEDGTFTVTMEVEAKKVYSDSLGNQMDAELNDWLEIGILGETLVNNDMEEIPIYLEKVLITDSLTTFIIQVNQKPIKAGIDPMHKFVDRDSEDNLVRVVITHISDSNETIIENISKEN
;
A
#
# COMPACT_ATOMS: atom_id res chain seq x y z
N TYR A 1 34.10 30.22 -17.46
CA TYR A 1 33.72 29.38 -16.31
C TYR A 1 32.35 29.83 -15.83
N LEU A 2 31.43 28.86 -15.70
CA LEU A 2 30.22 28.87 -14.86
C LEU A 2 29.10 29.87 -15.22
N ILE A 3 28.33 29.54 -16.27
CA ILE A 3 26.88 29.66 -16.12
C ILE A 3 26.53 28.60 -15.08
N THR A 4 26.24 29.06 -13.88
CA THR A 4 25.77 28.20 -12.81
C THR A 4 24.32 27.93 -13.14
N ASP A 5 24.08 26.86 -13.91
CA ASP A 5 22.73 26.37 -14.17
C ASP A 5 22.13 25.94 -12.83
N THR A 6 21.16 26.73 -12.36
CA THR A 6 20.29 26.34 -11.26
C THR A 6 19.40 25.21 -11.76
N PHE A 7 19.85 23.97 -11.61
CA PHE A 7 19.02 22.80 -11.86
C PHE A 7 17.92 22.75 -10.80
N GLU A 8 16.69 23.07 -11.21
CA GLU A 8 15.49 22.75 -10.46
C GLU A 8 15.35 21.21 -10.44
N LYS A 9 15.49 20.61 -9.25
CA LYS A 9 15.30 19.16 -9.07
C LYS A 9 13.82 18.91 -8.80
N ILE A 10 13.19 18.13 -9.68
CA ILE A 10 11.82 17.63 -9.49
C ILE A 10 11.91 16.40 -8.59
N THR A 11 11.13 16.37 -7.51
CA THR A 11 11.02 15.18 -6.65
C THR A 11 9.91 14.30 -7.19
N LEU A 12 10.24 13.06 -7.51
CA LEU A 12 9.31 12.02 -7.94
C LEU A 12 9.29 10.90 -6.91
N TYR A 13 8.14 10.26 -6.77
CA TYR A 13 7.99 9.05 -5.97
C TYR A 13 7.65 7.87 -6.86
N GLU A 14 8.04 6.68 -6.41
CA GLU A 14 7.57 5.41 -6.93
C GLU A 14 6.95 4.66 -5.73
N ASN A 15 5.68 4.96 -5.43
CA ASN A 15 4.94 4.30 -4.37
C ASN A 15 4.13 3.17 -4.99
N LYS A 16 4.23 1.98 -4.42
CA LYS A 16 3.59 0.78 -4.95
C LYS A 16 3.10 -0.09 -3.82
N ALA A 17 1.86 -0.55 -3.90
CA ALA A 17 1.41 -1.66 -3.06
C ALA A 17 1.78 -2.99 -3.72
N LYS A 18 2.55 -3.83 -3.02
CA LYS A 18 3.00 -5.15 -3.53
C LYS A 18 1.92 -6.21 -3.35
N LYS A 19 1.39 -6.30 -2.14
CA LYS A 19 0.38 -7.28 -1.76
C LYS A 19 -0.42 -6.77 -0.57
N ALA A 20 -1.67 -7.18 -0.49
CA ALA A 20 -2.49 -7.01 0.69
C ALA A 20 -3.35 -8.25 0.92
N SER A 21 -3.39 -8.72 2.15
CA SER A 21 -4.25 -9.81 2.59
C SER A 21 -4.98 -9.42 3.87
N ALA A 22 -6.14 -10.02 4.10
CA ALA A 22 -6.89 -9.85 5.33
C ALA A 22 -7.28 -11.20 5.91
N VAL A 23 -7.22 -11.30 7.23
CA VAL A 23 -7.77 -12.42 7.99
C VAL A 23 -8.97 -11.91 8.75
N GLU A 24 -10.12 -12.56 8.56
CA GLU A 24 -11.30 -12.32 9.39
C GLU A 24 -11.11 -12.97 10.75
N ASN A 25 -11.16 -12.16 11.81
CA ASN A 25 -11.02 -12.59 13.19
C ASN A 25 -12.37 -13.07 13.76
N GLU A 26 -12.33 -13.87 14.83
CA GLU A 26 -13.55 -14.42 15.47
C GLU A 26 -14.49 -13.33 16.02
N ASP A 27 -13.97 -12.14 16.32
CA ASP A 27 -14.73 -10.99 16.81
C ASP A 27 -15.42 -10.18 15.69
N GLY A 28 -15.26 -10.59 14.42
CA GLY A 28 -15.80 -9.91 13.25
C GLY A 28 -14.94 -8.74 12.75
N THR A 29 -13.76 -8.53 13.33
CA THR A 29 -12.77 -7.57 12.80
C THR A 29 -11.89 -8.23 11.75
N PHE A 30 -11.17 -7.43 10.95
CA PHE A 30 -10.24 -7.91 9.93
C PHE A 30 -8.82 -7.45 10.24
N THR A 31 -7.88 -8.39 10.28
CA THR A 31 -6.44 -8.09 10.36
C THR A 31 -5.88 -7.99 8.96
N VAL A 32 -5.59 -6.79 8.50
CA VAL A 32 -5.03 -6.50 7.17
C VAL A 32 -3.51 -6.44 7.25
N THR A 33 -2.84 -7.27 6.46
CA THR A 33 -1.40 -7.20 6.23
C THR A 33 -1.16 -6.67 4.83
N MET A 34 -0.42 -5.57 4.71
CA MET A 34 -0.03 -5.02 3.42
C MET A 34 1.48 -4.82 3.35
N GLU A 35 2.05 -5.07 2.18
CA GLU A 35 3.44 -4.78 1.87
C GLU A 35 3.47 -3.69 0.81
N VAL A 36 4.21 -2.61 1.09
CA VAL A 36 4.33 -1.47 0.20
C VAL A 36 5.80 -1.22 -0.10
N GLU A 37 6.07 -0.82 -1.34
CA GLU A 37 7.36 -0.33 -1.80
C GLU A 37 7.24 1.18 -2.01
N ALA A 38 8.21 1.94 -1.51
CA ALA A 38 8.33 3.37 -1.76
C ALA A 38 9.75 3.69 -2.17
N LYS A 39 9.91 4.59 -3.14
CA LYS A 39 11.21 5.16 -3.52
C LYS A 39 11.06 6.64 -3.80
N LYS A 40 12.13 7.37 -3.53
CA LYS A 40 12.25 8.78 -3.84
C LYS A 40 13.34 8.96 -4.90
N VAL A 41 13.02 9.71 -5.94
CA VAL A 41 13.92 9.95 -7.06
C VAL A 41 13.94 11.44 -7.35
N TYR A 42 15.13 12.01 -7.57
CA TYR A 42 15.27 13.35 -8.12
C TYR A 42 15.43 13.26 -9.63
N SER A 43 14.60 13.99 -10.37
CA SER A 43 14.75 14.19 -11.81
C SER A 43 15.23 15.61 -12.08
N ASP A 44 16.15 15.77 -13.02
CA ASP A 44 16.49 17.09 -13.58
C ASP A 44 15.55 17.47 -14.73
N SER A 45 15.72 18.70 -15.26
CA SER A 45 14.95 19.24 -16.38
C SER A 45 15.19 18.53 -17.72
N LEU A 46 16.22 17.68 -17.80
CA LEU A 46 16.55 16.87 -18.96
C LEU A 46 16.03 15.42 -18.83
N GLY A 47 15.43 15.07 -17.68
CA GLY A 47 14.88 13.75 -17.38
C GLY A 47 15.88 12.76 -16.79
N ASN A 48 17.09 13.20 -16.41
CA ASN A 48 18.04 12.32 -15.73
C ASN A 48 17.61 12.10 -14.28
N GLN A 49 17.61 10.84 -13.85
CA GLN A 49 17.13 10.42 -12.54
C GLN A 49 18.27 9.98 -11.63
N MET A 50 18.22 10.38 -10.37
CA MET A 50 19.07 9.86 -9.31
C MET A 50 18.24 9.41 -8.11
N ASP A 51 18.62 8.30 -7.49
CA ASP A 51 18.02 7.85 -6.24
C ASP A 51 18.25 8.88 -5.14
N ALA A 52 17.22 9.11 -4.34
CA ALA A 52 17.25 9.98 -3.18
C ALA A 52 17.01 9.18 -1.89
N GLU A 53 17.51 9.69 -0.78
CA GLU A 53 17.20 9.11 0.53
C GLU A 53 15.70 9.27 0.81
N LEU A 54 15.05 8.15 1.11
CA LEU A 54 13.66 8.09 1.51
C LEU A 54 13.58 8.32 3.01
N ASN A 55 12.95 9.42 3.42
CA ASN A 55 12.70 9.74 4.82
C ASN A 55 11.54 10.74 4.90
N ASP A 56 10.40 10.32 4.37
CA ASP A 56 9.24 11.17 4.14
C ASP A 56 7.99 10.59 4.81
N TRP A 57 7.10 11.48 5.22
CA TRP A 57 5.80 11.12 5.75
C TRP A 57 4.86 10.80 4.59
N LEU A 58 4.56 9.51 4.40
CA LEU A 58 3.62 9.02 3.41
C LEU A 58 2.32 8.58 4.12
N GLU A 59 1.22 8.52 3.38
CA GLU A 59 -0.07 8.08 3.93
C GLU A 59 -0.31 6.64 3.49
N ILE A 60 -0.61 5.75 4.43
CA ILE A 60 -1.10 4.41 4.12
C ILE A 60 -2.61 4.38 4.35
N GLY A 61 -3.29 3.54 3.59
CA GLY A 61 -4.75 3.47 3.66
C GLY A 61 -5.32 2.11 3.34
N ILE A 62 -6.51 1.89 3.88
CA ILE A 62 -7.36 0.75 3.57
C ILE A 62 -8.70 1.30 3.14
N LEU A 63 -9.18 0.84 1.99
CA LEU A 63 -10.48 1.16 1.43
C LEU A 63 -11.43 -0.02 1.67
N GLY A 64 -12.67 0.31 2.03
CA GLY A 64 -13.82 -0.59 2.02
C GLY A 64 -14.87 -0.12 1.02
N GLU A 65 -16.04 -0.74 1.03
CA GLU A 65 -17.20 -0.31 0.25
C GLU A 65 -18.36 0.01 1.19
N THR A 66 -19.15 1.01 0.82
CA THR A 66 -20.41 1.33 1.47
C THR A 66 -21.50 1.58 0.43
N LEU A 67 -22.75 1.34 0.80
CA LEU A 67 -23.90 1.60 -0.06
C LEU A 67 -24.35 3.06 0.12
N VAL A 68 -24.20 3.87 -0.92
CA VAL A 68 -24.64 5.28 -0.97
C VAL A 68 -25.64 5.41 -2.12
N ASN A 69 -26.86 5.85 -1.83
CA ASN A 69 -27.90 6.06 -2.85
C ASN A 69 -28.14 4.86 -3.79
N ASN A 70 -28.08 3.64 -3.24
CA ASN A 70 -28.22 2.38 -3.98
C ASN A 70 -27.04 1.98 -4.87
N ASP A 71 -25.94 2.75 -4.84
CA ASP A 71 -24.68 2.45 -5.52
C ASP A 71 -23.60 2.07 -4.51
N MET A 72 -22.67 1.20 -4.92
CA MET A 72 -21.51 0.82 -4.10
C MET A 72 -20.38 1.81 -4.33
N GLU A 73 -19.99 2.55 -3.29
CA GLU A 73 -18.89 3.51 -3.32
C GLU A 73 -17.72 3.01 -2.48
N GLU A 74 -16.50 3.17 -3.01
CA GLU A 74 -15.27 2.92 -2.27
C GLU A 74 -15.02 4.06 -1.27
N ILE A 75 -14.84 3.72 0.00
CA ILE A 75 -14.57 4.69 1.07
C ILE A 75 -13.30 4.33 1.84
N PRO A 76 -12.53 5.31 2.32
CA PRO A 76 -11.43 5.04 3.23
C PRO A 76 -11.98 4.58 4.59
N ILE A 77 -11.65 3.35 4.98
CA ILE A 77 -11.95 2.80 6.31
C ILE A 77 -10.78 2.98 7.28
N TYR A 78 -9.59 3.22 6.76
CA TYR A 78 -8.38 3.52 7.52
C TYR A 78 -7.46 4.43 6.71
N LEU A 79 -6.90 5.46 7.37
CA LEU A 79 -5.86 6.33 6.83
C LEU A 79 -4.90 6.69 7.97
N GLU A 80 -3.61 6.47 7.77
CA GLU A 80 -2.58 6.86 8.72
C GLU A 80 -1.36 7.45 8.00
N LYS A 81 -0.77 8.49 8.59
CA LYS A 81 0.51 9.02 8.14
C LYS A 81 1.65 8.30 8.84
N VAL A 82 2.50 7.68 8.06
CA VAL A 82 3.64 6.90 8.53
C VAL A 82 4.93 7.47 7.96
N LEU A 83 5.99 7.50 8.77
CA LEU A 83 7.32 7.86 8.30
C LEU A 83 7.93 6.64 7.62
N ILE A 84 8.19 6.73 6.31
CA ILE A 84 8.83 5.65 5.57
C ILE A 84 10.29 6.02 5.35
N THR A 85 11.16 5.12 5.81
CA THR A 85 12.62 5.22 5.68
C THR A 85 13.20 4.08 4.84
N ASP A 86 12.58 2.91 4.93
CA ASP A 86 12.94 1.74 4.13
C ASP A 86 12.10 1.65 2.86
N SER A 87 12.74 1.23 1.77
CA SER A 87 12.06 1.11 0.48
C SER A 87 10.96 0.05 0.50
N LEU A 88 11.07 -0.99 1.32
CA LEU A 88 10.04 -2.02 1.47
C LEU A 88 9.57 -2.06 2.92
N THR A 89 8.29 -1.80 3.16
CA THR A 89 7.71 -1.80 4.50
C THR A 89 6.45 -2.66 4.54
N THR A 90 6.27 -3.42 5.63
CA THR A 90 5.05 -4.20 5.88
C THR A 90 4.27 -3.59 7.03
N PHE A 91 2.97 -3.38 6.82
CA PHE A 91 2.05 -2.86 7.81
C PHE A 91 0.98 -3.89 8.16
N ILE A 92 0.67 -4.01 9.45
CA ILE A 92 -0.40 -4.87 9.97
C ILE A 92 -1.37 -3.99 10.72
N ILE A 93 -2.61 -3.91 10.23
CA ILE A 93 -3.64 -2.99 10.72
C ILE A 93 -4.93 -3.76 10.95
N GLN A 94 -5.59 -3.52 12.08
CA GLN A 94 -6.89 -4.09 12.39
C GLN A 94 -7.99 -3.09 12.01
N VAL A 95 -8.98 -3.55 11.25
CA VAL A 95 -10.15 -2.75 10.84
C VAL A 95 -11.45 -3.44 11.23
N ASN A 96 -12.50 -2.66 11.49
CA ASN A 96 -13.82 -3.16 11.88
C ASN A 96 -14.79 -3.30 10.68
N GLN A 97 -14.31 -3.05 9.47
CA GLN A 97 -15.08 -3.10 8.23
C GLN A 97 -14.34 -3.95 7.20
N LYS A 98 -15.09 -4.55 6.28
CA LYS A 98 -14.52 -5.42 5.25
C LYS A 98 -13.56 -4.62 4.34
N PRO A 99 -12.27 -4.97 4.31
CA PRO A 99 -11.29 -4.29 3.45
C PRO A 99 -11.38 -4.81 2.02
N ILE A 100 -11.13 -3.93 1.05
CA ILE A 100 -11.26 -4.22 -0.39
C ILE A 100 -10.01 -3.84 -1.15
N LYS A 101 -9.45 -2.67 -0.86
CA LYS A 101 -8.13 -2.26 -1.33
C LYS A 101 -7.28 -1.77 -0.18
N ALA A 102 -5.98 -1.90 -0.31
CA ALA A 102 -5.02 -1.34 0.62
C ALA A 102 -3.74 -0.94 -0.09
N GLY A 103 -3.03 0.02 0.49
CA GLY A 103 -1.76 0.44 -0.05
C GLY A 103 -1.29 1.78 0.49
N ILE A 104 -0.56 2.49 -0.35
CA ILE A 104 0.18 3.71 -0.01
C ILE A 104 -0.25 4.86 -0.92
N ASP A 105 -0.27 6.06 -0.38
CA ASP A 105 -0.78 7.27 -1.01
C ASP A 105 -2.14 7.05 -1.73
N PRO A 106 -3.18 6.60 -0.99
CA PRO A 106 -4.50 6.30 -1.56
C PRO A 106 -5.21 7.52 -2.16
N MET A 107 -4.72 8.73 -1.86
CA MET A 107 -5.27 10.01 -2.33
C MET A 107 -4.37 10.70 -3.37
N HIS A 108 -3.32 10.04 -3.86
CA HIS A 108 -2.37 10.56 -4.86
C HIS A 108 -1.84 11.96 -4.52
N LYS A 109 -1.45 12.17 -3.26
CA LYS A 109 -0.94 13.44 -2.75
C LYS A 109 0.48 13.73 -3.24
N PHE A 110 1.20 12.71 -3.71
CA PHE A 110 2.57 12.83 -4.20
C PHE A 110 2.63 12.73 -5.73
N VAL A 111 3.66 13.34 -6.31
CA VAL A 111 3.95 13.20 -7.75
C VAL A 111 4.55 11.82 -7.98
N ASP A 112 3.66 10.86 -8.18
CA ASP A 112 3.98 9.47 -8.48
C ASP A 112 4.07 9.25 -10.00
N ARG A 113 4.96 8.35 -10.41
CA ARG A 113 5.09 7.93 -11.80
C ARG A 113 3.96 7.00 -12.22
N ASP A 114 3.47 6.15 -11.32
CA ASP A 114 2.41 5.19 -11.60
C ASP A 114 1.42 5.13 -10.43
N SER A 115 0.51 6.11 -10.40
CA SER A 115 -0.52 6.19 -9.36
C SER A 115 -1.46 4.98 -9.31
N GLU A 116 -1.55 4.18 -10.37
CA GLU A 116 -2.49 3.06 -10.44
C GLU A 116 -2.02 1.86 -9.59
N ASP A 117 -0.72 1.77 -9.27
CA ASP A 117 -0.17 0.67 -8.47
C ASP A 117 -0.01 0.98 -6.97
N ASN A 118 -0.42 2.19 -6.57
CA ASN A 118 -0.53 2.64 -5.18
C ASN A 118 -1.42 1.73 -4.32
N LEU A 119 -2.41 1.08 -4.93
CA LEU A 119 -3.43 0.27 -4.27
C LEU A 119 -3.54 -1.12 -4.89
N VAL A 120 -3.66 -2.15 -4.04
CA VAL A 120 -3.95 -3.52 -4.48
C VAL A 120 -5.21 -4.04 -3.82
N ARG A 121 -5.91 -4.95 -4.51
CA ARG A 121 -7.04 -5.67 -3.94
C ARG A 121 -6.59 -6.52 -2.76
N VAL A 122 -7.36 -6.46 -1.68
CA VAL A 122 -7.13 -7.25 -0.47
C VAL A 122 -7.68 -8.65 -0.68
N VAL A 123 -6.83 -9.65 -0.50
CA VAL A 123 -7.26 -11.07 -0.52
C VAL A 123 -7.72 -11.46 0.88
N ILE A 124 -9.01 -11.69 1.04
CA ILE A 124 -9.59 -12.11 2.33
C ILE A 124 -9.49 -13.64 2.44
N THR A 125 -8.89 -14.11 3.52
CA THR A 125 -8.82 -15.52 3.90
C THR A 125 -9.61 -15.74 5.19
N HIS A 126 -10.45 -16.77 5.23
CA HIS A 126 -11.14 -17.17 6.44
C HIS A 126 -10.24 -18.12 7.25
N ILE A 127 -10.26 -18.03 8.58
CA ILE A 127 -9.45 -18.88 9.46
C ILE A 127 -9.74 -20.38 9.21
N SER A 128 -10.93 -20.74 8.73
CA SER A 128 -11.26 -22.10 8.28
C SER A 128 -10.33 -22.65 7.19
N ASP A 129 -9.90 -21.80 6.25
CA ASP A 129 -9.14 -22.20 5.06
C ASP A 129 -7.65 -22.44 5.40
N SER A 130 -7.17 -21.79 6.46
CA SER A 130 -5.81 -21.97 6.98
C SER A 130 -5.61 -23.33 7.68
N ASN A 131 -6.66 -23.85 8.34
CA ASN A 131 -6.63 -25.16 8.98
C ASN A 131 -6.73 -26.30 7.96
N GLU A 132 -7.48 -26.15 6.87
CA GLU A 132 -7.54 -27.15 5.80
C GLU A 132 -6.20 -27.30 5.07
N THR A 133 -5.49 -26.20 4.82
CA THR A 133 -4.16 -26.22 4.17
C THR A 133 -3.12 -26.96 5.03
N ILE A 134 -3.19 -26.83 6.36
CA ILE A 134 -2.31 -27.56 7.28
C ILE A 134 -2.64 -29.06 7.28
N ILE A 135 -3.92 -29.42 7.27
CA ILE A 135 -4.37 -30.83 7.27
C ILE A 135 -4.05 -31.52 5.93
N GLU A 136 -4.14 -30.82 4.79
CA GLU A 136 -3.73 -31.35 3.48
C GLU A 136 -2.22 -31.62 3.38
N ASN A 137 -1.39 -30.78 3.99
CA ASN A 137 0.06 -30.99 3.99
C ASN A 137 0.47 -32.16 4.90
N ILE A 138 -0.22 -32.38 6.02
CA ILE A 138 0.05 -33.51 6.93
C ILE A 138 -0.42 -34.85 6.33
N SER A 139 -1.47 -34.85 5.50
CA SER A 139 -2.01 -36.06 4.87
C SER A 139 -1.25 -36.51 3.62
N LYS A 140 -0.41 -35.65 3.02
CA LYS A 140 0.46 -36.01 1.88
C LYS A 140 1.83 -36.55 2.29
N GLU A 141 2.16 -36.53 3.59
CA GLU A 141 3.43 -37.03 4.14
C GLU A 141 3.32 -38.44 4.78
N ASN A 142 2.20 -39.16 4.59
CA ASN A 142 2.06 -40.57 5.02
C ASN A 142 1.87 -41.55 3.85
#